data_AF-A0A4Y9UB48-F1
#
_entry.id   AF-A0A4Y9UB48-F1
#
_cell.length_a   1.000
_cell.length_b   1.000
_cell.length_c   1.000
_cell.angle_alpha   90.00
_cell.angle_beta   90.00
_cell.angle_gamma   90.00
#
_symmetry.space_group_name_H-M   'P 1'
#
loop_
_entity.id
_entity.type
_entity.pdbx_description
1 polymer ?
#
loop_
_entity_poly.entity_id
_entity_poly.type
_entity_poly.pdbx_seq_one_letter_code
_entity_poly.pdbx_strand_id
1 'polypeptide(L)'
;MKNSTVLGAALGAAMLCLAPVSFHWSPEGTVVISVDKADARVGRPLTPGSVAGVNRRVHRRAYRRGYYGAAVGAAAVGAAATGAYYHRRQCGYYPYPPCY
;
A
#
# COMPACT_ATOMS: atom_id res chain seq x y z
N MET A 1 -19.92 2.67 48.24
CA MET A 1 -18.46 2.41 48.11
C MET A 1 -18.09 1.30 47.10
N LYS A 2 -19.06 0.73 46.35
CA LYS A 2 -18.82 -0.42 45.45
C LYS A 2 -18.35 0.00 44.06
N ASN A 3 -18.84 1.17 43.61
CA ASN A 3 -18.70 1.67 42.24
C ASN A 3 -17.32 2.28 42.00
N SER A 4 -16.68 2.84 43.03
CA SER A 4 -15.32 3.37 42.99
C SER A 4 -14.28 2.28 42.77
N THR A 5 -14.50 1.10 43.36
CA THR A 5 -13.65 -0.08 43.19
C THR A 5 -13.76 -0.65 41.78
N VAL A 6 -14.97 -0.64 41.21
CA VAL A 6 -15.22 -1.09 39.82
C VAL A 6 -14.58 -0.14 38.81
N LEU A 7 -14.66 1.18 39.02
CA LEU A 7 -14.00 2.17 38.18
C LEU A 7 -12.47 2.06 38.22
N GLY A 8 -11.89 1.85 39.41
CA GLY A 8 -10.45 1.63 39.56
C GLY A 8 -9.98 0.36 38.84
N ALA A 9 -10.73 -0.73 38.95
CA ALA A 9 -10.43 -1.98 38.25
C ALA A 9 -10.52 -1.84 36.72
N ALA A 10 -11.52 -1.12 36.22
CA ALA A 10 -11.70 -0.88 34.78
C ALA A 10 -10.55 -0.06 34.17
N LEU A 11 -10.09 0.98 34.88
CA LEU A 11 -8.94 1.79 34.45
C LEU A 11 -7.64 0.98 34.46
N GLY A 12 -7.43 0.14 35.48
CA GLY A 12 -6.26 -0.75 35.55
C GLY A 12 -6.24 -1.79 34.42
N ALA A 13 -7.38 -2.40 34.13
CA ALA A 13 -7.52 -3.36 33.04
C ALA A 13 -7.29 -2.72 31.66
N ALA A 14 -7.83 -1.52 31.42
CA ALA A 14 -7.63 -0.80 30.17
C ALA A 14 -6.14 -0.46 29.93
N MET A 15 -5.42 -0.05 30.97
CA MET A 15 -3.98 0.22 30.90
C MET A 15 -3.17 -1.04 30.56
N LEU A 16 -3.52 -2.20 31.14
CA LEU A 16 -2.85 -3.47 30.85
C LEU A 16 -3.03 -3.92 29.40
N CYS A 17 -4.17 -3.61 28.77
CA CYS A 17 -4.40 -3.94 27.35
C CYS A 17 -3.53 -3.10 26.38
N LEU A 18 -2.98 -1.96 26.80
CA LEU A 18 -2.16 -1.10 25.93
C LEU A 18 -0.65 -1.39 26.01
N ALA A 19 -0.20 -2.14 27.02
CA ALA A 19 1.22 -2.43 27.18
C ALA A 19 1.61 -3.70 26.37
N PRO A 20 2.65 -3.66 25.53
CA PRO A 20 3.18 -4.85 24.86
C PRO A 20 3.97 -5.69 25.87
N VAL A 21 3.25 -6.46 26.68
CA VAL A 21 3.81 -7.37 27.68
C VAL A 21 3.87 -8.77 27.08
N SER A 22 5.09 -9.32 26.99
CA SER A 22 5.32 -10.67 26.50
C SER A 22 5.59 -11.57 27.70
N PHE A 23 4.80 -12.64 27.87
CA PHE A 23 5.02 -13.64 28.91
C PHE A 23 5.91 -14.75 28.35
N HIS A 24 7.15 -14.84 28.82
CA HIS A 24 8.07 -15.92 28.45
C HIS A 24 8.20 -16.91 29.62
N TRP A 25 7.88 -18.18 29.37
CA TRP A 25 7.94 -19.23 30.39
C TRP A 25 9.35 -19.81 30.44
N SER A 26 10.08 -19.63 31.55
CA SER A 26 11.45 -20.16 31.73
C SER A 26 11.39 -21.60 32.27
N PRO A 27 12.21 -22.55 31.77
CA PRO A 27 12.19 -23.95 32.19
C PRO A 27 12.35 -24.19 33.70
N GLU A 28 12.88 -23.24 34.45
CA GLU A 28 13.12 -23.32 35.91
C GLU A 28 11.88 -22.95 36.76
N GLY A 29 10.70 -22.74 36.17
CA GLY A 29 9.46 -22.48 36.90
C GLY A 29 9.27 -21.04 37.38
N THR A 30 10.03 -20.08 36.81
CA THR A 30 9.87 -18.65 37.10
C THR A 30 9.24 -17.93 35.89
N VAL A 31 8.17 -17.19 36.17
CA VAL A 31 7.47 -16.38 35.16
C VAL A 31 8.19 -15.04 35.05
N VAL A 32 8.86 -14.79 33.93
CA VAL A 32 9.53 -13.52 33.67
C VAL A 32 8.63 -12.66 32.78
N ILE A 33 8.31 -11.47 33.27
CA ILE A 33 7.53 -10.47 32.54
C ILE A 33 8.51 -9.59 31.79
N SER A 34 8.57 -9.71 30.45
CA SER A 34 9.38 -8.82 29.62
C SER A 34 8.50 -7.75 28.98
N VAL A 35 8.89 -6.48 29.17
CA VAL A 35 8.24 -5.33 28.52
C VAL A 35 9.02 -5.04 27.24
N ASP A 36 8.38 -5.27 26.09
CA ASP A 36 9.05 -5.14 24.80
C ASP A 36 9.06 -3.67 24.37
N LYS A 37 10.26 -3.11 24.17
CA LYS A 37 10.46 -1.68 23.88
C LYS A 37 10.61 -1.49 22.37
N ALA A 38 9.52 -1.16 21.68
CA ALA A 38 9.54 -0.89 20.25
C ALA A 38 10.16 0.51 19.97
N ASP A 39 11.46 0.55 19.71
CA ASP A 39 12.19 1.79 19.37
C ASP A 39 11.97 2.14 17.88
N ALA A 40 10.99 3.00 17.60
CA ALA A 40 10.64 3.47 16.26
C ALA A 40 11.63 4.52 15.75
N ARG A 41 12.87 4.09 15.46
CA ARG A 41 13.89 4.98 14.89
C ARG A 41 13.58 5.35 13.45
N VAL A 42 13.36 6.63 13.21
CA VAL A 42 13.26 7.23 11.87
C VAL A 42 14.62 7.13 11.18
N GLY A 43 14.65 6.80 9.89
CA GLY A 43 15.89 6.71 9.11
C GLY A 43 16.59 5.35 9.12
N ARG A 44 16.21 4.40 10.00
CA ARG A 44 16.80 3.06 10.00
C ARG A 44 16.56 2.39 8.63
N PRO A 45 17.60 1.89 7.94
CA PRO A 45 17.44 1.21 6.67
C PRO A 45 16.37 0.11 6.78
N LEU A 46 15.45 0.05 5.81
CA LEU A 46 14.28 -0.85 5.75
C LEU A 46 13.09 -0.52 6.68
N THR A 47 13.11 0.56 7.47
CA THR A 47 11.89 1.02 8.17
C THR A 47 11.03 1.92 7.28
N PRO A 48 9.71 2.05 7.56
CA PRO A 48 8.81 2.90 6.78
C PRO A 48 9.30 4.35 6.67
N GLY A 49 9.89 4.89 7.74
CA GLY A 49 10.42 6.26 7.82
C GLY A 49 11.82 6.48 7.23
N SER A 50 12.40 5.50 6.52
CA SER A 50 13.72 5.68 5.89
C SER A 50 13.65 6.49 4.59
N VAL A 51 14.33 7.64 4.52
CA VAL A 51 14.41 8.49 3.32
C VAL A 51 15.01 7.73 2.13
N ALA A 52 16.10 6.98 2.36
CA ALA A 52 16.69 6.12 1.33
C ALA A 52 15.70 5.05 0.85
N GLY A 53 14.91 4.48 1.75
CA GLY A 53 13.84 3.54 1.43
C GLY A 53 12.71 4.17 0.61
N VAL A 54 12.29 5.39 0.95
CA VAL A 54 11.30 6.16 0.18
C VAL A 54 11.80 6.43 -1.23
N ASN A 55 13.05 6.87 -1.41
CA ASN A 55 13.60 7.14 -2.73
C ASN A 55 13.56 5.89 -3.62
N ARG A 56 14.00 4.73 -3.09
CA ARG A 56 13.91 3.45 -3.80
C ARG A 56 12.46 3.08 -4.17
N ARG A 57 11.49 3.34 -3.28
CA ARG A 57 10.05 3.09 -3.54
C ARG A 57 9.48 4.00 -4.62
N VAL A 58 9.85 5.29 -4.62
CA VAL A 58 9.44 6.25 -5.64
C VAL A 58 9.93 5.82 -7.01
N HIS A 59 11.21 5.48 -7.16
CA HIS A 59 11.76 5.01 -8.44
C HIS A 59 11.05 3.73 -8.94
N ARG A 60 10.82 2.74 -8.08
CA ARG A 60 10.07 1.52 -8.47
C ARG A 60 8.65 1.82 -8.92
N ARG A 61 7.94 2.72 -8.23
CA ARG A 61 6.57 3.14 -8.59
C ARG A 61 6.55 3.92 -9.90
N ALA A 62 7.50 4.84 -10.09
CA ALA A 62 7.65 5.62 -11.31
C ALA A 62 7.93 4.73 -12.52
N TYR A 63 8.84 3.75 -12.40
CA TYR A 63 9.12 2.78 -13.46
C TYR A 63 7.87 2.00 -13.85
N ARG A 64 7.15 1.45 -12.86
CA ARG A 64 5.89 0.72 -13.14
C ARG A 64 4.86 1.62 -13.80
N ARG A 65 4.63 2.82 -13.27
CA ARG A 65 3.65 3.76 -13.83
C ARG A 65 4.03 4.20 -15.25
N GLY A 66 5.32 4.42 -15.52
CA GLY A 66 5.82 4.71 -16.86
C GLY A 66 5.60 3.56 -17.82
N TYR A 67 5.89 2.32 -17.40
CA TYR A 67 5.66 1.12 -18.22
C TYR A 67 4.17 0.94 -18.57
N TYR A 68 3.28 0.98 -17.56
CA TYR A 68 1.84 0.87 -17.81
C TYR A 68 1.29 2.06 -18.58
N GLY A 69 1.76 3.29 -18.30
CA GLY A 69 1.36 4.49 -19.02
C GLY A 69 1.77 4.45 -20.49
N ALA A 70 2.98 3.97 -20.78
CA ALA A 70 3.47 3.79 -22.15
C ALA A 70 2.67 2.71 -22.89
N ALA A 71 2.35 1.58 -22.23
CA ALA A 71 1.52 0.53 -22.83
C ALA A 71 0.10 1.03 -23.15
N VAL A 72 -0.53 1.77 -22.24
CA VAL A 72 -1.85 2.38 -22.47
C VAL A 72 -1.79 3.44 -23.57
N GLY A 73 -0.76 4.29 -23.56
CA GLY A 73 -0.55 5.30 -24.61
C GLY A 73 -0.36 4.67 -25.98
N ALA A 74 0.46 3.62 -26.09
CA ALA A 74 0.67 2.89 -27.34
C ALA A 74 -0.61 2.21 -27.84
N ALA A 75 -1.39 1.60 -26.95
CA ALA A 75 -2.68 0.99 -27.30
C ALA A 75 -3.68 2.04 -27.80
N ALA A 76 -3.78 3.20 -27.14
CA ALA A 76 -4.65 4.29 -27.56
C ALA A 76 -4.27 4.84 -28.94
N VAL A 77 -2.96 5.04 -29.20
CA VAL A 77 -2.47 5.49 -30.50
C VAL A 77 -2.74 4.44 -31.59
N GLY A 78 -2.50 3.16 -31.32
CA GLY A 78 -2.78 2.07 -32.24
C GLY A 78 -4.26 1.95 -32.60
N ALA A 79 -5.15 2.08 -31.61
CA ALA A 79 -6.60 2.09 -31.80
C ALA A 79 -7.08 3.32 -32.61
N ALA A 80 -6.52 4.51 -32.33
CA ALA A 80 -6.84 5.71 -33.08
C ALA A 80 -6.38 5.60 -34.55
N ALA A 81 -5.18 5.07 -34.80
CA ALA A 81 -4.65 4.86 -36.14
C ALA A 81 -5.47 3.85 -36.95
N THR A 82 -5.88 2.73 -36.34
CA THR A 82 -6.77 1.75 -36.99
C THR A 82 -8.15 2.34 -37.24
N GLY A 83 -8.75 3.02 -36.26
CA GLY A 83 -10.03 3.71 -36.43
C GLY A 83 -10.00 4.70 -37.60
N ALA A 84 -8.97 5.55 -37.68
CA ALA A 84 -8.80 6.50 -38.78
C ALA A 84 -8.61 5.81 -40.15
N TYR A 85 -7.90 4.68 -40.19
CA TYR A 85 -7.71 3.91 -41.41
C TYR A 85 -9.02 3.32 -41.94
N TYR A 86 -9.82 2.70 -41.07
CA TYR A 86 -11.14 2.18 -41.46
C TYR A 86 -12.10 3.30 -41.84
N HIS A 87 -12.06 4.44 -41.14
CA HIS A 87 -12.91 5.59 -41.45
C HIS A 87 -12.60 6.21 -42.83
N ARG A 88 -11.34 6.18 -43.27
CA ARG A 88 -10.95 6.57 -44.65
C ARG A 88 -11.40 5.57 -45.71
N ARG A 89 -11.45 4.28 -45.38
CA ARG A 89 -11.89 3.19 -46.28
C ARG A 89 -13.41 3.11 -46.41
N GLN A 90 -14.13 3.75 -45.49
CA GLN A 90 -15.59 3.81 -45.41
C GLN A 90 -16.24 4.71 -46.47
N CYS A 91 -15.46 5.18 -47.44
CA CYS A 91 -16.00 5.80 -48.64
C CYS A 91 -15.21 5.28 -49.86
N GLY A 92 -15.86 5.19 -51.01
CA GLY A 92 -15.21 4.78 -52.27
C GLY A 92 -15.05 3.27 -52.51
N TYR A 93 -15.62 2.39 -51.69
CA TYR A 93 -15.71 0.94 -51.96
C TYR A 93 -17.09 0.39 -51.55
N TYR A 94 -17.72 -0.44 -52.40
CA TYR A 94 -19.07 -1.00 -52.17
C TYR A 94 -19.10 -1.80 -50.85
N PRO A 95 -20.04 -1.59 -49.91
CA PRO A 95 -21.34 -0.89 -50.01
C PRO A 95 -21.36 0.58 -49.52
N TYR A 96 -20.20 1.23 -49.39
CA TYR A 96 -20.10 2.58 -48.79
C TYR A 96 -20.23 3.73 -49.82
N PRO A 97 -20.72 4.92 -49.41
CA PRO A 97 -20.93 6.06 -50.30
C PRO A 97 -19.61 6.63 -50.88
N PRO A 98 -19.66 7.29 -52.05
CA PRO A 98 -18.49 7.95 -52.67
C PRO A 98 -17.97 9.11 -51.81
N CYS A 99 -16.64 9.28 -51.76
CA CYS A 99 -15.99 10.39 -51.07
C CYS A 99 -16.11 11.67 -51.94
N TYR A 100 -17.12 12.51 -51.71
CA TYR A 100 -17.20 13.87 -52.28
C TYR A 100 -16.93 14.93 -51.21
#